data_AF-A0A2D7PDJ3-F1
#
_entry.id   AF-A0A2D7PDJ3-F1
#
_cell.length_a   1.000
_cell.length_b   1.000
_cell.length_c   1.000
_cell.angle_alpha   90.00
_cell.angle_beta   90.00
_cell.angle_gamma   90.00
#
_symmetry.space_group_name_H-M   'P 1'
#
loop_
_entity.id
_entity.type
_entity.pdbx_description
1 polymer ?
#
loop_
_entity_poly.entity_id
_entity_poly.type
_entity_poly.pdbx_seq_one_letter_code
_entity_poly.pdbx_strand_id
1 'polypeptide(L)'
;MQKRKQRAKAVKVLKVPKNSRKGTSNHLVKLQQTPEGREQLAKWAKLPKKAGRPKGVPDGFTRETIAPIKAEAQIYAKKVVEIMSDKYIIEDQYQKEALTTAVELMRMEGQARERLAAARLVLDFTKSKPATKSDVSISKAEDFLASLLEEEKKDGKETSENT
;
A
#
# COMPACT_ATOMS: atom_id res chain seq x y z
N MET A 1 50.81 51.42 -16.00
CA MET A 1 49.59 50.57 -15.97
C MET A 1 48.36 51.47 -15.83
N GLN A 2 47.55 51.63 -16.88
CA GLN A 2 46.33 52.43 -16.78
C GLN A 2 45.22 51.62 -16.08
N LYS A 3 44.66 52.15 -14.98
CA LYS A 3 43.56 51.51 -14.25
C LYS A 3 42.30 51.46 -15.13
N ARG A 4 41.80 50.25 -15.39
CA ARG A 4 40.53 50.01 -16.11
C ARG A 4 39.37 50.73 -15.41
N LYS A 5 38.60 51.50 -16.18
CA LYS A 5 37.39 52.21 -15.70
C LYS A 5 36.34 51.18 -15.26
N GLN A 6 35.90 51.26 -14.00
CA GLN A 6 34.88 50.35 -13.49
C GLN A 6 33.52 50.65 -14.15
N ARG A 7 32.87 49.59 -14.64
CA ARG A 7 31.59 49.67 -15.34
C ARG A 7 30.47 49.92 -14.32
N ALA A 8 29.58 50.88 -14.61
CA ALA A 8 28.44 51.16 -13.75
C ALA A 8 27.55 49.90 -13.59
N LYS A 9 27.15 49.58 -12.36
CA LYS A 9 26.25 48.45 -12.09
C LYS A 9 24.88 48.77 -12.67
N ALA A 10 24.32 47.83 -13.44
CA ALA A 10 22.99 47.98 -14.01
C ALA A 10 21.93 48.09 -12.89
N VAL A 11 21.09 49.12 -12.97
CA VAL A 11 19.96 49.29 -12.05
C VAL A 11 18.94 48.19 -12.36
N LYS A 12 18.83 47.20 -11.49
CA LYS A 12 17.83 46.12 -11.63
C LYS A 12 16.44 46.69 -11.32
N VAL A 13 15.64 46.91 -12.35
CA VAL A 13 14.22 47.23 -12.19
C VAL A 13 13.49 45.97 -11.72
N LEU A 14 12.98 45.98 -10.49
CA LEU A 14 12.23 44.86 -9.93
C LEU A 14 10.90 44.71 -10.68
N LYS A 15 10.59 43.49 -11.14
CA LYS A 15 9.41 43.18 -11.96
C LYS A 15 8.08 43.39 -11.20
N VAL A 16 8.08 43.36 -9.86
CA VAL A 16 6.88 43.59 -9.02
C VAL A 16 7.27 44.30 -7.70
N PRO A 17 7.48 45.63 -7.71
CA PRO A 17 8.02 46.34 -6.53
C PRO A 17 7.01 46.50 -5.38
N LYS A 18 5.69 46.29 -5.62
CA LYS A 18 4.61 46.63 -4.68
C LYS A 18 3.97 45.45 -3.93
N ASN A 19 4.35 44.20 -4.23
CA ASN A 19 3.73 43.02 -3.59
C ASN A 19 4.47 42.49 -2.35
N SER A 20 5.62 43.06 -2.00
CA SER A 20 6.26 42.76 -0.72
C SER A 20 5.49 43.44 0.42
N ARG A 21 5.05 42.67 1.42
CA ARG A 21 4.52 43.25 2.67
C ARG A 21 5.52 44.26 3.21
N LYS A 22 5.04 45.47 3.58
CA LYS A 22 5.89 46.51 4.20
C LYS A 22 6.61 45.90 5.39
N GLY A 23 7.92 46.11 5.52
CA GLY A 23 8.78 45.41 6.50
C GLY A 23 8.26 45.48 7.95
N THR A 24 7.58 46.56 8.32
CA THR A 24 6.97 46.78 9.65
C THR A 24 5.70 45.98 9.91
N SER A 25 5.01 45.50 8.87
CA SER A 25 3.81 44.67 8.98
C SER A 25 4.11 43.18 9.14
N ASN A 26 5.38 42.78 8.99
CA ASN A 26 5.78 41.38 9.10
C ASN A 26 5.71 40.90 10.55
N HIS A 27 5.09 39.73 10.75
CA HIS A 27 4.91 39.10 12.06
C HIS A 27 6.23 38.93 12.83
N LEU A 28 7.30 38.48 12.16
CA LEU A 28 8.62 38.30 12.78
C LEU A 28 9.23 39.63 13.26
N VAL A 29 8.99 40.73 12.56
CA VAL A 29 9.49 42.06 12.93
C VAL A 29 8.75 42.57 14.18
N LYS A 30 7.44 42.30 14.28
CA LYS A 30 6.66 42.62 15.50
C LYS A 30 7.15 41.82 16.71
N LEU A 31 7.41 40.51 16.54
CA LEU A 31 7.95 39.67 17.62
C LEU A 31 9.31 40.16 18.13
N GLN A 32 10.17 40.69 17.26
CA GLN A 32 11.49 41.17 17.64
C GLN A 32 11.45 42.46 18.51
N GLN A 33 10.38 43.26 18.42
CA GLN A 33 10.22 44.48 19.20
C GLN A 33 10.01 44.16 20.69
N THR A 34 9.18 43.17 20.99
CA THR A 34 8.86 42.74 22.36
C THR A 34 9.95 41.83 22.96
N PRO A 35 10.24 41.91 24.28
CA PRO A 35 11.17 40.99 24.93
C PRO A 35 10.69 39.53 24.87
N GLU A 36 9.39 39.29 25.10
CA GLU A 36 8.78 37.96 25.02
C GLU A 36 8.88 37.34 23.62
N GLY A 37 8.64 38.15 22.57
CA GLY A 37 8.78 37.68 21.19
C GLY A 37 10.24 37.37 20.82
N ARG A 38 11.23 38.09 21.39
CA ARG A 38 12.65 37.73 21.21
C ARG A 38 12.98 36.39 21.86
N GLU A 39 12.43 36.11 23.04
CA GLU A 39 12.59 34.79 23.67
C GLU A 39 11.95 33.68 22.85
N GLN A 40 10.79 33.95 22.24
CA GLN A 40 10.12 33.01 21.34
C GLN A 40 10.96 32.72 20.09
N LEU A 41 11.54 33.75 19.48
CA LEU A 41 12.47 33.60 18.36
C LEU A 41 13.73 32.82 18.77
N ALA A 42 14.28 33.08 19.96
CA ALA A 42 15.41 32.34 20.50
C ALA A 42 15.07 30.85 20.75
N LYS A 43 13.86 30.56 21.25
CA LYS A 43 13.35 29.20 21.40
C LYS A 43 13.25 28.51 20.03
N TRP A 44 12.67 29.16 19.02
CA TRP A 44 12.56 28.59 17.67
C TRP A 44 13.91 28.37 16.98
N ALA A 45 14.88 29.26 17.21
CA ALA A 45 16.23 29.11 16.67
C ALA A 45 16.97 27.91 17.26
N LYS A 46 16.70 27.57 18.53
CA LYS A 46 17.29 26.42 19.23
C LYS A 46 16.61 25.10 18.87
N LEU A 47 15.35 25.12 18.41
CA LEU A 47 14.64 23.90 18.04
C LEU A 47 15.32 23.22 16.83
N PRO A 48 15.50 21.89 16.86
CA PRO A 48 16.02 21.16 15.71
C PRO A 48 15.06 21.31 14.54
N LYS A 49 15.57 21.78 13.40
CA LYS A 49 14.79 21.90 12.17
C LYS A 49 14.46 20.50 11.67
N LYS A 50 13.21 20.09 11.78
CA LYS A 50 12.69 18.85 11.16
C LYS A 50 12.51 19.08 9.66
N ALA A 51 13.63 19.18 8.95
CA ALA A 51 13.64 19.32 7.51
C ALA A 51 13.28 17.97 6.85
N GLY A 52 12.42 18.00 5.83
CA GLY A 52 12.05 16.84 5.03
C GLY A 52 10.75 16.15 5.44
N ARG A 53 10.40 15.10 4.69
CA ARG A 53 9.17 14.32 4.89
C ARG A 53 9.24 13.57 6.24
N PRO A 54 8.14 13.49 7.00
CA PRO A 54 8.09 12.64 8.18
C PRO A 54 8.44 11.18 7.82
N LYS A 55 9.42 10.61 8.52
CA LYS A 55 9.83 9.21 8.32
C LYS A 55 8.64 8.26 8.49
N GLY A 56 8.52 7.28 7.58
CA GLY A 56 7.49 6.23 7.62
C GLY A 56 6.09 6.65 7.17
N VAL A 57 5.95 7.86 6.60
CA VAL A 57 4.69 8.33 6.02
C VAL A 57 4.80 8.31 4.50
N PRO A 58 3.86 7.66 3.79
CA PRO A 58 3.78 7.66 2.33
C PRO A 58 3.70 9.05 1.71
N ASP A 59 3.81 9.12 0.38
CA ASP A 59 3.58 10.39 -0.32
C ASP A 59 2.13 10.88 -0.14
N GLY A 60 1.91 12.19 -0.02
CA GLY A 60 0.59 12.79 0.12
C GLY A 60 0.00 12.82 1.54
N PHE A 61 0.59 12.13 2.52
CA PHE A 61 0.03 12.06 3.88
C PHE A 61 0.88 12.77 4.94
N THR A 62 0.21 13.20 6.00
CA THR A 62 0.83 13.53 7.29
C THR A 62 0.70 12.34 8.25
N ARG A 63 1.38 12.41 9.41
CA ARG A 63 1.27 11.36 10.45
C ARG A 63 -0.16 11.23 10.99
N GLU A 64 -0.86 12.34 11.10
CA GLU A 64 -2.20 12.40 11.66
C GLU A 64 -3.21 11.81 10.68
N THR A 65 -3.05 12.06 9.38
CA THR A 65 -3.97 11.55 8.35
C THR A 65 -3.78 10.06 8.09
N ILE A 66 -2.55 9.53 8.19
CA ILE A 66 -2.28 8.11 7.90
C ILE A 66 -2.63 7.18 9.09
N ALA A 67 -2.58 7.69 10.32
CA ALA A 67 -2.87 6.92 11.52
C ALA A 67 -4.26 6.23 11.52
N PRO A 68 -5.38 6.92 11.23
CA PRO A 68 -6.70 6.28 11.20
C PRO A 68 -6.79 5.23 10.10
N ILE A 69 -6.26 5.52 8.91
CA ILE A 69 -6.26 4.58 7.77
C ILE A 69 -5.51 3.29 8.14
N LYS A 70 -4.37 3.40 8.82
CA LYS A 70 -3.62 2.23 9.30
C LYS A 70 -4.42 1.42 10.33
N ALA A 71 -5.07 2.09 11.28
CA ALA A 71 -5.88 1.40 12.29
C ALA A 71 -7.07 0.65 11.67
N GLU A 72 -7.76 1.26 10.70
CA GLU A 72 -8.83 0.63 9.95
C GLU A 72 -8.34 -0.60 9.16
N ALA A 73 -7.17 -0.47 8.50
CA ALA A 73 -6.56 -1.58 7.77
C ALA A 73 -6.20 -2.77 8.68
N GLN A 74 -5.69 -2.52 9.88
CA GLN A 74 -5.38 -3.56 10.87
C GLN A 74 -6.63 -4.28 11.36
N ILE A 75 -7.71 -3.54 11.65
CA ILE A 75 -8.99 -4.14 12.05
C ILE A 75 -9.54 -4.99 10.92
N TYR A 76 -9.47 -4.50 9.68
CA TYR A 76 -9.92 -5.22 8.51
C TYR A 76 -9.11 -6.51 8.28
N ALA A 77 -7.78 -6.45 8.41
CA ALA A 77 -6.92 -7.60 8.22
C ALA A 77 -7.23 -8.73 9.20
N LYS A 78 -7.43 -8.41 10.49
CA LYS A 78 -7.83 -9.40 11.51
C LYS A 78 -9.13 -10.12 11.14
N LYS A 79 -10.16 -9.37 10.72
CA LYS A 79 -11.44 -9.95 10.27
C LYS A 79 -11.27 -10.87 9.06
N VAL A 80 -10.43 -10.49 8.10
CA VAL A 80 -10.16 -11.31 6.91
C VAL A 80 -9.44 -12.61 7.30
N VAL A 81 -8.44 -12.54 8.17
CA VAL A 81 -7.70 -13.74 8.60
C VAL A 81 -8.61 -14.70 9.36
N GLU A 82 -9.50 -14.21 10.21
CA GLU A 82 -10.51 -15.02 10.90
C GLU A 82 -11.41 -15.78 9.89
N ILE A 83 -11.95 -15.07 8.90
CA ILE A 83 -12.75 -15.68 7.82
C ILE A 83 -11.93 -16.67 6.99
N MET A 84 -10.65 -16.40 6.76
CA MET A 84 -9.78 -17.29 5.98
C MET A 84 -9.33 -18.51 6.77
N SER A 85 -9.14 -18.42 8.08
CA SER A 85 -8.80 -19.58 8.92
C SER A 85 -9.94 -20.57 9.03
N ASP A 86 -11.20 -20.13 8.93
CA ASP A 86 -12.35 -21.02 8.93
C ASP A 86 -12.51 -21.79 7.62
N LYS A 87 -12.13 -21.16 6.50
CA LYS A 87 -12.32 -21.71 5.14
C LYS A 87 -11.13 -22.49 4.61
N TYR A 88 -9.93 -22.20 5.09
CA TYR A 88 -8.69 -22.77 4.61
C TYR A 88 -7.91 -23.38 5.76
N ILE A 89 -7.10 -24.40 5.47
CA ILE A 89 -6.25 -25.08 6.46
C ILE A 89 -5.05 -24.16 6.80
N ILE A 90 -5.29 -23.18 7.66
CA ILE A 90 -4.29 -22.23 8.19
C ILE A 90 -4.14 -22.50 9.67
N GLU A 91 -3.32 -23.49 10.01
CA GLU A 91 -3.17 -23.98 11.39
C GLU A 91 -2.03 -23.30 12.13
N ASP A 92 -0.98 -22.89 11.41
CA ASP A 92 0.22 -22.33 12.02
C ASP A 92 0.06 -20.84 12.38
N GLN A 93 0.56 -20.47 13.56
CA GLN A 93 0.58 -19.10 14.05
C GLN A 93 1.39 -18.19 13.11
N TYR A 94 2.49 -18.68 12.56
CA TYR A 94 3.31 -17.92 11.62
C TYR A 94 2.58 -17.65 10.30
N GLN A 95 1.73 -18.58 9.85
CA GLN A 95 0.92 -18.38 8.64
C GLN A 95 -0.15 -17.31 8.87
N LYS A 96 -0.80 -17.31 10.04
CA LYS A 96 -1.78 -16.27 10.40
C LYS A 96 -1.14 -14.89 10.48
N GLU A 97 0.07 -14.78 11.05
CA GLU A 97 0.81 -13.53 11.11
C GLU A 97 1.22 -13.02 9.71
N ALA A 98 1.76 -13.90 8.86
CA ALA A 98 2.13 -13.58 7.48
C ALA A 98 0.90 -13.13 6.66
N LEU A 99 -0.24 -13.80 6.83
CA LEU A 99 -1.46 -13.44 6.12
C LEU A 99 -2.01 -12.09 6.62
N THR A 100 -1.97 -11.84 7.92
CA THR A 100 -2.42 -10.57 8.52
C THR A 100 -1.61 -9.41 7.93
N THR A 101 -0.28 -9.53 7.97
CA THR A 101 0.63 -8.51 7.45
C THR A 101 0.47 -8.28 5.94
N ALA A 102 0.26 -9.36 5.16
CA ALA A 102 0.01 -9.23 3.73
C ALA A 102 -1.29 -8.47 3.43
N VAL A 103 -2.38 -8.79 4.13
CA VAL A 103 -3.68 -8.10 3.96
C VAL A 103 -3.59 -6.63 4.39
N GLU A 104 -2.86 -6.33 5.47
CA GLU A 104 -2.58 -4.95 5.89
C GLU A 104 -1.85 -4.16 4.79
N LEU A 105 -0.77 -4.71 4.23
CA LEU A 105 0.01 -4.06 3.17
C LEU A 105 -0.82 -3.81 1.91
N MET A 106 -1.74 -4.72 1.55
CA MET A 106 -2.62 -4.53 0.39
C MET A 106 -3.58 -3.34 0.57
N ARG A 107 -4.03 -3.08 1.80
CA ARG A 107 -4.99 -2.01 2.11
C ARG A 107 -4.33 -0.66 2.41
N MET A 108 -3.08 -0.67 2.85
CA MET A 108 -2.33 0.56 3.08
C MET A 108 -1.86 1.23 1.78
N GLU A 109 -1.63 2.54 1.88
CA GLU A 109 -0.95 3.30 0.85
C GLU A 109 0.56 3.12 0.97
N GLY A 110 1.20 2.72 -0.11
CA GLY A 110 2.62 2.35 -0.14
C GLY A 110 3.11 2.08 -1.55
N GLN A 111 4.30 1.52 -1.67
CA GLN A 111 4.88 1.22 -2.97
C GLN A 111 4.07 0.13 -3.69
N ALA A 112 3.69 0.37 -4.96
CA ALA A 112 2.86 -0.56 -5.73
C ALA A 112 3.46 -1.97 -5.81
N ARG A 113 4.80 -2.08 -5.89
CA ARG A 113 5.51 -3.37 -5.94
C ARG A 113 5.25 -4.24 -4.71
N GLU A 114 5.31 -3.66 -3.52
CA GLU A 114 5.10 -4.38 -2.26
C GLU A 114 3.66 -4.86 -2.14
N ARG A 115 2.71 -4.02 -2.54
CA ARG A 115 1.28 -4.38 -2.56
C ARG A 115 0.97 -5.50 -3.54
N LEU A 116 1.57 -5.48 -4.73
CA LEU A 116 1.42 -6.56 -5.70
C LEU A 116 2.03 -7.88 -5.20
N ALA A 117 3.16 -7.82 -4.50
CA ALA A 117 3.76 -9.00 -3.89
C ALA A 117 2.88 -9.58 -2.77
N ALA A 118 2.34 -8.73 -1.90
CA ALA A 118 1.40 -9.14 -0.85
C ALA A 118 0.12 -9.74 -1.43
N ALA A 119 -0.44 -9.14 -2.50
CA ALA A 119 -1.61 -9.68 -3.19
C ALA A 119 -1.37 -11.06 -3.80
N ARG A 120 -0.17 -11.31 -4.34
CA ARG A 120 0.22 -12.63 -4.84
C ARG A 120 0.26 -13.66 -3.72
N LEU A 121 0.88 -13.32 -2.58
CA LEU A 121 0.93 -14.20 -1.41
C LEU A 121 -0.49 -14.59 -0.95
N VAL A 122 -1.40 -13.63 -0.82
CA VAL A 122 -2.80 -13.92 -0.42
C VAL A 122 -3.52 -14.79 -1.47
N LEU A 123 -3.23 -14.56 -2.76
CA LEU A 123 -3.75 -15.40 -3.85
C LEU A 123 -3.24 -16.84 -3.77
N ASP A 124 -2.01 -17.07 -3.30
CA ASP A 124 -1.45 -18.42 -3.20
C ASP A 124 -2.17 -19.28 -2.16
N PHE A 125 -2.72 -18.66 -1.11
CA PHE A 125 -3.58 -19.36 -0.13
C PHE A 125 -5.01 -19.60 -0.63
N THR A 126 -5.53 -18.72 -1.50
CA THR A 126 -6.94 -18.79 -1.96
C THR A 126 -7.12 -19.56 -3.26
N LYS A 127 -6.08 -19.69 -4.09
CA LYS A 127 -6.11 -20.54 -5.27
C LYS A 127 -6.23 -22.00 -4.87
N SER A 128 -7.16 -22.71 -5.49
CA SER A 128 -7.26 -24.17 -5.39
C SER A 128 -5.90 -24.82 -5.64
N LYS A 129 -5.44 -25.70 -4.74
CA LYS A 129 -4.24 -26.51 -4.98
C LYS A 129 -4.40 -27.22 -6.34
N PRO A 130 -3.40 -27.19 -7.23
CA PRO A 130 -3.51 -27.82 -8.55
C PRO A 130 -3.85 -29.31 -8.46
N ALA A 131 -3.42 -30.00 -7.39
CA ALA A 131 -3.78 -31.38 -7.09
C ALA A 131 -5.30 -31.61 -7.04
N THR A 132 -6.06 -30.72 -6.39
CA THR A 132 -7.52 -30.91 -6.23
C THR A 132 -8.28 -30.74 -7.55
N LYS A 133 -7.69 -30.04 -8.54
CA LYS A 133 -8.27 -29.93 -9.89
C LYS A 133 -7.97 -31.16 -10.76
N SER A 134 -6.77 -31.73 -10.62
CA SER A 134 -6.44 -32.98 -11.34
C SER A 134 -7.26 -34.14 -10.82
N ASP A 135 -7.42 -34.28 -9.50
CA ASP A 135 -8.16 -35.40 -8.91
C ASP A 135 -9.63 -35.40 -9.36
N VAL A 136 -10.29 -34.24 -9.34
CA VAL A 136 -11.68 -34.10 -9.81
C VAL A 136 -11.81 -34.36 -11.32
N SER A 137 -10.80 -34.03 -12.12
CA SER A 137 -10.83 -34.34 -13.56
C SER A 137 -10.60 -35.83 -13.85
N ILE A 138 -9.77 -36.50 -13.05
CA ILE A 138 -9.50 -37.93 -13.17
C ILE A 138 -10.73 -38.73 -12.74
N SER A 139 -11.33 -38.42 -11.59
CA SER A 139 -12.54 -39.10 -11.13
C SER A 139 -13.70 -38.94 -12.12
N LYS A 140 -13.88 -37.76 -12.71
CA LYS A 140 -14.89 -37.56 -13.77
C LYS A 140 -14.62 -38.36 -15.04
N ALA A 141 -13.36 -38.53 -15.41
CA ALA A 141 -12.98 -39.35 -16.56
C ALA A 141 -13.19 -40.84 -16.27
N GLU A 142 -12.88 -41.29 -15.06
CA GLU A 142 -13.14 -42.65 -14.59
C GLU A 142 -14.64 -42.95 -14.52
N ASP A 143 -15.44 -42.03 -13.97
CA ASP A 143 -16.91 -42.14 -13.94
C ASP A 143 -17.52 -42.20 -15.35
N PHE A 144 -16.98 -41.41 -16.30
CA PHE A 144 -17.41 -41.45 -17.70
C PHE A 144 -17.08 -42.79 -18.38
N LEU A 145 -15.87 -43.32 -18.17
CA LEU A 145 -15.48 -44.64 -18.70
C LEU A 145 -16.29 -45.77 -18.05
N ALA A 146 -16.60 -45.66 -16.76
CA ALA A 146 -17.47 -46.61 -16.07
C ALA A 146 -18.90 -46.60 -16.65
N SER A 147 -19.45 -45.41 -16.93
CA SER A 147 -20.75 -45.26 -17.60
C SER A 147 -20.75 -45.91 -18.99
N LEU A 148 -19.69 -45.70 -19.79
CA LEU A 148 -19.58 -46.30 -21.12
C LEU A 148 -19.51 -47.84 -21.05
N LEU A 149 -18.75 -48.37 -20.09
CA LEU A 149 -18.63 -49.83 -19.87
C LEU A 149 -19.96 -50.44 -19.40
N GLU A 150 -20.76 -49.70 -18.62
CA GLU A 150 -22.10 -50.12 -18.21
C GLU A 150 -23.11 -50.08 -19.36
N GLU A 151 -22.99 -49.13 -20.27
CA GLU A 151 -23.77 -49.06 -21.51
C GLU A 151 -23.43 -50.24 -22.45
N GLU A 152 -22.15 -50.52 -22.70
CA GLU A 152 -21.73 -51.68 -23.51
C GLU A 152 -22.21 -53.02 -22.93
N LYS A 153 -22.23 -53.17 -21.59
CA LYS A 153 -22.75 -54.37 -20.92
C LYS A 153 -24.27 -54.52 -21.03
N LYS A 154 -25.01 -53.42 -21.23
CA LYS A 154 -26.45 -53.45 -21.46
C LYS A 154 -26.76 -53.78 -22.93
N ASP A 155 -26.06 -53.16 -23.87
CA ASP A 155 -26.29 -53.35 -25.31
C ASP A 155 -25.77 -54.72 -25.83
N GLY A 156 -24.75 -55.29 -25.20
CA GLY A 156 -24.24 -56.63 -25.52
C GLY A 156 -25.15 -57.79 -25.09
N LYS A 157 -26.21 -57.52 -24.30
CA LYS A 157 -27.17 -58.54 -23.86
C LYS A 157 -28.44 -58.63 -24.72
N GLU A 158 -28.72 -57.63 -25.54
CA GLU A 158 -29.92 -57.62 -26.39
C GLU A 158 -29.69 -58.24 -27.79
N THR A 159 -28.46 -58.62 -28.14
CA THR A 159 -28.11 -59.07 -29.50
C THR A 159 -27.84 -60.58 -29.64
N SER A 160 -28.06 -61.41 -28.61
CA SER A 160 -27.80 -62.87 -28.67
C SER A 160 -29.02 -63.81 -28.55
N GLU A 161 -30.25 -63.31 -28.57
CA GLU A 161 -31.47 -64.16 -28.50
C GLU A 161 -32.34 -64.19 -29.78
N ASN A 162 -31.88 -63.67 -30.91
CA ASN A 162 -32.58 -63.83 -32.19
C ASN A 162 -31.61 -64.14 -33.35
N THR A 163 -31.20 -65.41 -33.49
CA THR A 163 -31.03 -66.11 -34.78
C THR A 163 -30.80 -67.60 -34.58
#